data_AF-A0A257KVG9-F1
#
_entry.id   AF-A0A257KVG9-F1
#
_cell.length_a   1.000
_cell.length_b   1.000
_cell.length_c   1.000
_cell.angle_alpha   90.00
_cell.angle_beta   90.00
_cell.angle_gamma   90.00
#
_symmetry.space_group_name_H-M   'P 1'
#
loop_
_entity.id
_entity.type
_entity.pdbx_description
1 polymer ?
#
loop_
_entity_poly.entity_id
_entity_poly.type
_entity_poly.pdbx_seq_one_letter_code
_entity_poly.pdbx_strand_id
1 'polypeptide(L)'
;MGMSVPSSNELREAERQIEWVLAHPRMSPWLKDALRSAIDQDPIQIMNDLEVLRHVLSARCEASVRLYLEAPDASSSARADT
;
A
#
# COMPACT_ATOMS: atom_id res chain seq x y z
N MET A 1 -0.95 -13.09 -29.48
CA MET A 1 -1.00 -11.93 -28.56
C MET A 1 0.43 -11.49 -28.33
N GLY A 2 0.87 -10.42 -28.99
CA GLY A 2 2.20 -9.86 -28.75
C GLY A 2 2.17 -9.12 -27.42
N MET A 3 2.96 -9.55 -26.45
CA MET A 3 3.24 -8.72 -25.29
C MET A 3 4.01 -7.50 -25.80
N SER A 4 3.38 -6.33 -25.78
CA SER A 4 4.08 -5.08 -26.04
C SER A 4 5.19 -4.97 -25.01
N VAL A 5 6.44 -5.05 -25.48
CA VAL A 5 7.61 -4.81 -24.64
C VAL A 5 7.48 -3.38 -24.12
N PRO A 6 7.57 -3.14 -22.80
CA PRO A 6 7.50 -1.79 -22.27
C PRO A 6 8.56 -0.94 -22.98
N SER A 7 8.10 0.14 -23.59
CA SER A 7 8.96 1.12 -24.23
C SER A 7 9.82 1.80 -23.16
N SER A 8 11.03 2.22 -23.51
CA SER A 8 11.93 2.94 -22.59
C SER A 8 11.26 4.17 -21.95
N ASN A 9 10.24 4.74 -22.58
CA ASN A 9 9.48 5.87 -22.05
C ASN A 9 8.55 5.47 -20.89
N GLU A 10 7.91 4.30 -20.95
CA GLU A 10 7.04 3.80 -19.88
C GLU A 10 7.84 3.51 -18.60
N LEU A 11 9.03 2.90 -18.74
CA LEU A 11 9.93 2.69 -17.62
C LEU A 11 10.34 4.02 -16.98
N ARG A 12 10.75 5.01 -17.79
CA ARG A 12 11.14 6.34 -17.31
C ARG A 12 10.00 7.08 -16.60
N GLU A 13 8.77 6.91 -17.06
CA GLU A 13 7.60 7.50 -16.38
C GLU A 13 7.35 6.83 -15.02
N ALA A 14 7.45 5.50 -14.95
CA ALA A 14 7.34 4.78 -13.68
C ALA A 14 8.44 5.22 -12.69
N GLU A 15 9.69 5.37 -13.15
CA GLU A 15 10.80 5.88 -12.33
C GLU A 15 10.51 7.29 -11.78
N ARG A 16 10.00 8.21 -12.62
CA ARG A 16 9.59 9.56 -12.17
C ARG A 16 8.50 9.52 -11.09
N GLN A 17 7.54 8.62 -11.23
CA GLN A 17 6.47 8.46 -10.24
C GLN A 17 7.03 7.94 -8.90
N ILE A 18 7.95 6.99 -8.93
CA ILE A 18 8.65 6.48 -7.75
C ILE A 18 9.43 7.61 -7.07
N GLU A 19 10.21 8.38 -7.82
CA GLU A 19 10.96 9.53 -7.30
C GLU A 19 10.05 10.54 -6.62
N TRP A 20 8.90 10.85 -7.23
CA TRP A 20 7.91 11.74 -6.64
C TRP A 20 7.39 11.22 -5.29
N VAL A 21 7.05 9.92 -5.19
CA VAL A 21 6.59 9.30 -3.94
C VAL A 21 7.67 9.35 -2.86
N LEU A 22 8.93 9.07 -3.24
CA LEU A 22 10.07 9.12 -2.31
C LEU A 22 10.32 10.53 -1.77
N ALA A 23 10.16 11.56 -2.60
CA ALA A 23 10.30 12.97 -2.22
C ALA A 23 9.12 13.48 -1.38
N HIS A 24 7.93 12.87 -1.48
CA HIS A 24 6.73 13.41 -0.86
C HIS A 24 6.70 13.23 0.68
N PRO A 25 6.57 14.30 1.50
CA PRO A 25 6.74 14.22 2.95
C PRO A 25 5.60 13.49 3.68
N ARG A 26 4.42 13.38 3.06
CA ARG A 26 3.24 12.72 3.66
C ARG A 26 3.16 11.22 3.38
N MET A 27 4.08 10.67 2.60
CA MET A 27 4.12 9.24 2.33
C MET A 27 4.76 8.51 3.50
N SER A 28 4.20 7.36 3.86
CA SER A 28 4.67 6.59 5.01
C SER A 28 6.12 6.13 4.80
N PRO A 29 6.94 6.08 5.86
CA PRO A 29 8.30 5.53 5.77
C PRO A 29 8.32 4.11 5.19
N TRP A 30 7.36 3.27 5.60
CA TRP A 30 7.21 1.91 5.09
C TRP A 30 7.05 1.84 3.57
N LEU A 31 6.23 2.71 2.96
CA LEU A 31 6.07 2.73 1.51
C LEU A 31 7.36 3.15 0.81
N LYS A 32 8.06 4.15 1.36
CA LYS A 32 9.32 4.63 0.79
C LYS A 32 10.40 3.57 0.84
N ASP A 33 10.49 2.83 1.94
CA ASP A 33 11.47 1.77 2.11
C ASP A 33 11.18 0.60 1.17
N ALA A 34 9.91 0.21 1.00
CA ALA A 34 9.50 -0.80 0.02
C ALA A 34 9.86 -0.40 -1.43
N LEU A 35 9.63 0.86 -1.81
CA LEU A 35 10.01 1.37 -3.13
C LEU A 35 11.53 1.36 -3.35
N ARG A 36 12.31 1.76 -2.33
CA ARG A 36 13.78 1.72 -2.41
C ARG A 36 14.31 0.30 -2.54
N SER A 37 13.75 -0.64 -1.78
CA SER A 37 14.22 -2.02 -1.80
C SER A 37 13.87 -2.76 -3.10
N ALA A 38 12.86 -2.29 -3.83
CA ALA A 38 12.41 -2.90 -5.08
C ALA A 38 13.26 -2.53 -6.31
N ILE A 39 14.03 -1.43 -6.27
CA ILE A 39 14.79 -0.91 -7.42
C ILE A 39 15.78 -1.93 -7.99
N ASP A 40 16.46 -2.68 -7.11
CA ASP A 40 17.52 -3.62 -7.51
C ASP A 40 17.03 -5.07 -7.64
N GLN A 41 15.72 -5.31 -7.59
CA GLN A 41 15.13 -6.66 -7.58
C GLN A 41 14.60 -7.06 -8.96
N ASP A 42 14.45 -8.37 -9.17
CA ASP A 42 13.82 -8.92 -10.37
C ASP A 42 12.36 -8.41 -10.47
N PRO A 43 11.97 -7.70 -11.54
CA PRO A 43 10.62 -7.18 -11.72
C PRO A 43 9.52 -8.27 -11.64
N ILE A 44 9.82 -9.51 -12.04
CA ILE A 44 8.86 -10.62 -11.96
C ILE A 44 8.60 -10.99 -10.50
N GLN A 45 9.64 -11.05 -9.68
CA GLN A 45 9.51 -11.31 -8.24
C GLN A 45 8.76 -10.19 -7.53
N ILE A 46 9.13 -8.93 -7.82
CA ILE A 46 8.45 -7.77 -7.24
C ILE A 46 6.97 -7.76 -7.61
N MET A 47 6.60 -8.07 -8.86
CA MET A 47 5.20 -8.12 -9.26
C MET A 47 4.42 -9.19 -8.49
N ASN A 48 5.00 -10.37 -8.28
CA ASN A 48 4.38 -11.42 -7.47
C ASN A 48 4.22 -10.98 -6.01
N ASP A 49 5.27 -10.39 -5.43
CA ASP A 49 5.27 -9.92 -4.05
C ASP A 49 4.24 -8.81 -3.84
N LEU A 50 4.06 -7.90 -4.82
CA LEU A 50 3.04 -6.85 -4.77
C LEU A 50 1.62 -7.42 -4.75
N GLU A 51 1.33 -8.45 -5.55
CA GLU A 51 0.02 -9.11 -5.54
C GLU A 51 -0.25 -9.82 -4.20
N VAL A 52 0.74 -10.54 -3.68
CA VAL A 52 0.65 -11.17 -2.35
C VAL A 52 0.45 -10.12 -1.26
N LEU A 53 1.23 -9.05 -1.30
CA LEU A 53 1.18 -7.95 -0.33
C LEU A 53 -0.18 -7.27 -0.35
N ARG A 54 -0.71 -6.97 -1.54
CA ARG A 54 -2.05 -6.41 -1.72
C ARG A 54 -3.09 -7.33 -1.09
N HIS A 55 -3.07 -8.63 -1.42
CA HIS A 55 -4.05 -9.58 -0.92
C HIS A 55 -4.05 -9.67 0.61
N VAL A 56 -2.87 -9.87 1.22
CA VAL A 56 -2.74 -10.09 2.66
C VAL A 56 -2.99 -8.81 3.45
N LEU A 57 -2.47 -7.66 3.01
CA LEU A 57 -2.67 -6.39 3.72
C LEU A 57 -4.11 -5.87 3.60
N SER A 58 -4.75 -6.00 2.44
CA SER A 58 -6.16 -5.61 2.28
C SER A 58 -7.05 -6.39 3.24
N ALA A 59 -6.91 -7.72 3.29
CA ALA A 59 -7.71 -8.56 4.21
C ALA A 59 -7.51 -8.15 5.68
N ARG A 60 -6.26 -7.90 6.10
CA ARG A 60 -5.95 -7.45 7.46
C ARG A 60 -6.55 -6.08 7.77
N CYS A 61 -6.42 -5.12 6.85
CA CYS A 61 -6.95 -3.77 7.02
C CYS A 61 -8.49 -3.76 7.07
N GLU A 62 -9.15 -4.51 6.19
CA GLU A 62 -10.60 -4.66 6.18
C GLU A 62 -11.12 -5.25 7.49
N ALA A 63 -10.47 -6.31 8.00
CA ALA A 63 -10.80 -6.89 9.29
C ALA A 63 -10.61 -5.88 10.44
N SER A 64 -9.50 -5.12 10.42
CA SER A 64 -9.21 -4.11 11.45
C SER A 64 -10.23 -2.96 11.44
N VAL A 65 -10.62 -2.49 10.25
CA VAL A 65 -11.66 -1.45 10.08
C VAL A 65 -13.00 -1.97 10.58
N ARG A 66 -13.37 -3.20 10.22
CA ARG A 66 -14.62 -3.82 10.70
C ARG A 66 -14.67 -3.89 12.22
N LEU A 67 -13.59 -4.35 12.87
CA LEU A 67 -13.49 -4.37 14.33
C LEU A 67 -13.63 -2.97 14.95
N TYR A 68 -13.05 -1.96 14.33
CA TYR A 68 -13.17 -0.57 14.80
C TYR A 68 -14.60 -0.03 14.68
N LEU A 69 -15.33 -0.40 13.61
CA LEU A 69 -16.71 0.02 13.38
C LEU A 69 -17.73 -0.77 14.22
N GLU A 70 -17.46 -2.04 14.50
CA GLU A 70 -18.31 -2.92 15.31
C GLU A 70 -18.08 -2.75 16.82
N ALA A 71 -16.99 -2.07 17.22
CA ALA A 71 -16.77 -1.71 18.61
C ALA A 71 -17.89 -0.75 19.07
N PRO A 72 -18.77 -1.14 20.01
CA PRO A 72 -19.77 -0.23 20.55
C PRO A 72 -19.04 0.96 21.18
N ASP A 73 -19.54 2.18 20.93
CA ASP A 73 -19.08 3.40 21.58
C ASP A 73 -18.98 3.17 23.09
N ALA A 74 -17.76 2.97 23.60
CA ALA A 74 -17.48 2.93 25.04
C ALA A 74 -17.88 4.25 25.73
N SER A 75 -18.24 5.27 24.95
CA SER A 75 -18.70 6.59 25.38
C SER A 75 -20.22 6.70 25.60
N SER A 76 -21.04 5.71 25.22
CA SER A 76 -22.52 5.80 25.35
C SER A 76 -23.06 5.27 26.70
N SER A 77 -22.28 4.50 27.45
CA SER A 77 -22.74 3.87 28.71
C SER A 77 -22.62 4.73 29.98
N ALA A 78 -22.21 6.00 29.88
CA ALA A 78 -21.95 6.87 31.06
C ALA A 78 -23.03 7.94 31.33
N ARG A 79 -24.19 7.90 30.67
CA ARG A 79 -25.22 8.96 30.76
C ARG A 79 -26.61 8.52 31.24
N ALA A 80 -26.72 7.38 31.89
CA ALA A 80 -27.94 6.99 32.59
C ALA A 80 -27.58 6.64 34.03
N ASP A 81 -27.40 7.65 34.88
CA ASP A 81 -27.53 7.60 36.35
C ASP A 81 -27.08 8.95 36.96
N THR A 82 -27.95 9.96 36.90
CA THR A 82 -28.05 11.09 37.86
C THR A 82 -29.42 11.74 37.67
#